data_AF-A0A9W8G7S5-F1
#
_entry.id   AF-A0A9W8G7S5-F1
#
_cell.length_a   1.000
_cell.length_b   1.000
_cell.length_c   1.000
_cell.angle_alpha   90.00
_cell.angle_beta   90.00
_cell.angle_gamma   90.00
#
_symmetry.space_group_name_H-M   'P 1'
#
loop_
_entity.id
_entity.type
_entity.pdbx_description
1 polymer ?
#
loop_
_entity_poly.entity_id
_entity_poly.type
_entity_poly.pdbx_seq_one_letter_code
_entity_poly.pdbx_strand_id
1 'polypeptide(L)' 'MFGILRSAFSGKFLRPLTAQPALTHQTAAVESARGMKVRSSVKLMCDGCKFVRRRGRLFVICNHDPKHKQRQG' A
#
# COMPACT_ATOMS: atom_id res chain seq x y z
N MET A 1 -3.62 -62.70 3.22
CA MET A 1 -2.46 -62.12 3.91
C MET A 1 -1.43 -61.74 2.86
N PHE A 2 -1.29 -60.43 2.60
CA PHE A 2 -0.21 -59.73 1.87
C PHE A 2 0.03 -60.11 0.38
N GLY A 3 0.15 -59.22 -0.60
CA GLY A 3 0.47 -57.82 -0.54
C GLY A 3 0.02 -57.10 -1.82
N ILE A 4 -0.24 -55.81 -1.61
CA ILE A 4 -0.76 -54.83 -2.54
C ILE A 4 0.42 -54.04 -3.13
N LEU A 5 0.31 -53.74 -4.42
CA LEU A 5 0.89 -52.62 -5.19
C LEU A 5 2.40 -52.34 -5.11
N ARG A 6 3.01 -52.31 -6.31
CA ARG A 6 3.98 -51.33 -6.87
C ARG A 6 4.42 -51.97 -8.19
N SER A 7 4.29 -51.39 -9.37
CA SER A 7 4.82 -50.09 -9.78
C SER A 7 4.44 -49.85 -11.25
N ALA A 8 3.69 -48.79 -11.51
CA ALA A 8 3.63 -48.17 -12.83
C ALA A 8 3.90 -46.68 -12.66
N PHE A 9 5.16 -46.35 -12.35
CA PHE A 9 5.65 -44.98 -12.34
C PHE A 9 5.93 -44.58 -13.80
N SER A 10 4.84 -44.43 -14.56
CA SER A 10 4.89 -43.88 -15.92
C SER A 10 5.27 -42.41 -15.82
N GLY A 11 6.56 -42.14 -16.02
CA GLY A 11 7.11 -40.80 -16.15
C GLY A 11 6.53 -40.11 -17.39
N LYS A 12 5.47 -39.34 -17.21
CA LYS A 12 4.97 -38.37 -18.19
C LYS A 12 4.25 -37.25 -17.47
N PHE A 13 4.97 -36.25 -16.98
CA PHE A 13 4.36 -34.93 -16.75
C PHE A 13 5.45 -33.86 -16.90
N LEU A 14 5.92 -33.67 -18.14
CA LEU A 14 6.47 -32.39 -18.56
C LEU A 14 5.31 -31.38 -18.46
N ARG A 15 5.25 -30.64 -17.36
CA ARG A 15 4.41 -29.45 -17.25
C ARG A 15 5.10 -28.35 -18.06
N PRO A 16 4.48 -27.81 -19.11
CA PRO A 16 5.04 -26.66 -19.80
C PRO A 16 5.01 -25.48 -18.83
N LEU A 17 6.18 -24.89 -18.58
CA LEU A 17 6.31 -23.57 -17.95
C LEU A 17 5.74 -22.56 -18.95
N THR A 18 4.43 -22.33 -18.93
CA THR A 18 3.88 -21.13 -19.54
C THR A 18 4.34 -19.96 -18.67
N ALA A 19 5.50 -19.42 -19.04
CA ALA A 19 6.02 -18.16 -18.58
C ALA A 19 4.95 -17.09 -18.84
N GLN A 20 4.24 -16.69 -17.79
CA GLN A 20 3.36 -15.53 -17.85
C GLN A 20 4.27 -14.29 -17.89
N PRO A 21 4.26 -13.47 -18.95
CA PRO A 21 5.00 -12.22 -18.95
C PRO A 21 4.40 -11.30 -17.87
N ALA A 22 5.29 -10.78 -17.04
CA ALA A 22 5.02 -9.94 -15.89
C ALA A 22 4.03 -8.82 -16.24
N LEU A 23 2.87 -8.82 -15.58
CA LEU A 23 2.00 -7.68 -15.52
C LEU A 23 2.77 -6.55 -14.84
N THR A 24 3.25 -5.62 -15.66
CA THR A 24 3.73 -4.32 -15.20
C THR A 24 2.57 -3.65 -14.48
N HIS A 25 2.54 -3.78 -13.16
CA HIS A 25 1.70 -2.93 -12.31
C HIS A 25 2.27 -1.51 -12.39
N GLN A 26 1.96 -0.81 -13.47
CA GLN A 26 2.04 0.64 -13.54
C GLN A 26 0.98 1.16 -12.58
N THR A 27 1.31 1.15 -11.28
CA THR A 27 0.62 1.96 -10.29
C THR A 27 1.03 3.40 -10.58
N ALA A 28 0.39 3.98 -11.59
CA ALA A 28 0.40 5.42 -11.78
C ALA A 28 -0.01 6.03 -10.44
N ALA A 29 0.97 6.61 -9.75
CA ALA A 29 0.79 7.28 -8.48
C ALA A 29 -0.22 8.39 -8.72
N VAL A 30 -1.49 8.12 -8.38
CA VAL A 30 -2.55 9.11 -8.41
C VAL A 30 -2.15 10.17 -7.39
N GLU A 31 -1.54 11.23 -7.87
CA GLU A 31 -1.03 12.32 -7.05
C GLU A 31 -2.24 12.99 -6.41
N SER A 32 -2.54 12.59 -5.17
CA SER A 32 -3.70 13.02 -4.40
C SER A 32 -3.68 14.53 -4.19
N ALA A 33 -4.25 15.25 -5.14
CA ALA A 33 -4.54 16.65 -5.03
C ALA A 33 -5.87 16.83 -4.28
N ARG A 34 -5.81 17.67 -3.23
CA ARG A 34 -6.91 18.44 -2.60
C ARG A 34 -7.72 17.79 -1.46
N GLY A 35 -7.08 17.04 -0.55
CA GLY A 35 -7.69 16.56 0.70
C GLY A 35 -6.73 16.56 1.91
N MET A 36 -7.29 16.61 3.13
CA MET A 36 -6.52 16.54 4.39
C MET A 36 -5.88 15.16 4.57
N LYS A 37 -4.57 15.10 4.81
CA LYS A 37 -3.82 13.84 4.94
C LYS A 37 -3.85 13.32 6.38
N VAL A 38 -4.40 12.13 6.61
CA VAL A 38 -4.39 11.49 7.93
C VAL A 38 -3.07 10.72 8.10
N ARG A 39 -2.34 10.98 9.19
CA ARG A 39 -1.09 10.30 9.55
C ARG A 39 -1.06 9.99 11.04
N SER A 40 -0.34 8.95 11.44
CA SER A 40 -0.14 8.60 12.86
C SER A 40 0.71 9.64 13.60
N SER A 41 1.71 10.20 12.92
CA SER A 41 2.53 11.31 13.40
C SER A 41 2.36 12.53 12.51
N VAL A 42 2.33 13.70 13.14
CA VAL A 42 2.12 14.96 12.45
C VAL A 42 3.27 15.91 12.76
N LYS A 43 3.86 16.50 11.72
CA LYS A 43 4.98 17.44 11.80
C LYS A 43 4.66 18.70 11.00
N LEU A 44 5.23 19.83 11.41
CA LEU A 44 5.22 21.07 10.62
C LEU A 44 6.24 20.94 9.49
N MET A 45 5.85 21.37 8.29
CA MET A 45 6.71 21.30 7.09
C MET A 45 7.09 22.70 6.58
N CYS A 46 6.48 23.75 7.13
CA CYS A 46 6.56 25.12 6.65
C CYS A 46 6.37 26.11 7.81
N ASP A 47 6.81 27.36 7.66
CA ASP A 47 6.69 28.37 8.72
C ASP A 47 5.24 28.81 8.97
N GLY A 48 4.38 28.71 7.94
CA GLY A 48 2.95 29.01 8.07
C GLY A 48 2.12 27.83 8.58
N CYS A 49 2.75 26.69 8.91
CA CYS A 49 2.08 25.50 9.40
C CYS A 49 1.88 25.62 10.92
N LYS A 50 0.67 25.35 11.42
CA LYS A 50 0.35 25.46 12.85
C LYS A 50 -0.33 24.20 13.38
N PHE A 51 0.03 23.81 14.60
CA PHE A 51 -0.66 22.75 15.33
C PHE A 51 -1.95 23.28 15.95
N VAL A 52 -3.07 22.61 15.69
CA VAL A 52 -4.37 22.95 16.25
C VAL A 52 -5.05 21.68 16.77
N ARG A 53 -5.55 21.71 18.01
CA ARG A 53 -6.37 20.62 18.55
C ARG A 53 -7.85 20.93 18.30
N ARG A 54 -8.56 20.02 17.63
CA ARG A 54 -10.01 20.12 17.38
C ARG A 54 -10.66 18.78 17.71
N ARG A 55 -11.78 18.77 18.44
CA ARG A 55 -12.53 17.54 18.79
C ARG A 55 -11.63 16.42 19.34
N GLY A 56 -10.69 16.78 20.22
CA GLY A 56 -9.74 15.84 20.85
C GLY A 56 -8.61 15.31 19.97
N ARG A 57 -8.46 15.78 18.71
CA ARG A 57 -7.42 15.32 17.78
C ARG A 57 -6.50 16.46 17.35
N LEU A 58 -5.24 16.12 17.06
CA LEU A 58 -4.24 17.07 16.58
C LEU A 58 -4.34 17.24 15.05
N PHE A 59 -4.32 18.47 14.59
CA PHE A 59 -4.33 18.84 13.19
C PHE A 59 -3.13 19.75 12.89
N VAL A 60 -2.63 19.67 11.66
CA VAL A 60 -1.78 20.73 11.10
C VAL A 60 -2.59 21.46 10.04
N ILE A 61 -2.71 22.76 10.24
CA ILE A 61 -3.30 23.68 9.27
C ILE A 61 -2.17 24.50 8.64
N CYS A 62 -2.34 24.85 7.37
CA CYS A 62 -1.46 25.76 6.65
C CYS A 62 -2.34 26.67 5.79
N ASN A 63 -2.01 27.96 5.76
CA ASN A 63 -2.73 28.96 4.97
C ASN A 63 -2.14 29.10 3.55
N HIS A 64 -0.82 28.95 3.41
CA HIS A 64 -0.13 29.06 2.12
C HIS A 64 -0.41 27.83 1.24
N ASP A 65 -0.18 26.63 1.77
CA ASP A 65 -0.25 25.39 1.00
C ASP A 65 -1.27 24.40 1.58
N PRO A 66 -2.31 24.00 0.82
CA PRO A 66 -3.27 23.01 1.28
C PRO A 66 -2.66 21.59 1.37
N LYS A 67 -1.52 21.33 0.72
CA LYS A 67 -0.80 20.05 0.76
C LYS A 67 -0.28 19.69 2.17
N HIS A 68 -0.07 20.70 3.01
CA HIS A 68 0.45 20.50 4.37
C HIS A 68 -0.63 20.17 5.41
N LYS A 69 -1.91 20.20 5.02
CA LYS A 69 -3.02 19.92 5.93
C LYS A 69 -3.02 18.46 6.36
N GLN A 70 -2.85 18.22 7.66
CA GLN A 70 -2.76 16.86 8.22
C GLN A 70 -3.65 16.68 9.45
N ARG A 71 -4.04 15.43 9.75
CA ARG A 71 -4.77 15.02 10.96
C ARG A 71 -4.07 13.82 11.61
N GLN A 72 -3.98 13.84 12.93
CA GLN A 72 -3.44 12.73 13.72
C GLN A 72 -4.51 11.67 13.97
N GLY A 73 -4.20 10.43 13.58
CA GLY A 73 -5.01 9.23 13.83
C GLY A 73 -6.04 8.95 12.76
#